data_AF-A0A1S8X5V3-F1
#
_entry.id   AF-A0A1S8X5V3-F1
#
_cell.length_a   1.000
_cell.length_b   1.000
_cell.length_c   1.000
_cell.angle_alpha   90.00
_cell.angle_beta   90.00
_cell.angle_gamma   90.00
#
_symmetry.space_group_name_H-M   'P 1'
#
loop_
_entity.id
_entity.type
_entity.pdbx_description
1 polymer ?
#
loop_
_entity_poly.entity_id
_entity_poly.type
_entity_poly.pdbx_seq_one_letter_code
_entity_poly.pdbx_strand_id
1 'polypeptide(L)'
;MLRYHSTPRSSCPRTPEAPDSHEGANIRKPSPALISLNPINVEADQNSPHLVNVEERIRIGGRPVSKEQFAQLFWDVHESVKQVASTEELKPPSYLQYIILMACKAFVEEKVDAAVVEVGLGGRYDHTNFFSNPCVTVVTSLSLEHTEVLGNTIEEIAGKKAGIFKHGCPAIVSDDQTDGAINVFLSEASKIGNRLKLLSKGYMFGPSGFA
;
A
#
# COMPACT_ATOMS: atom_id res chain seq x y z
N MET A 1 1.90 -1.82 1.96
CA MET A 1 3.35 -1.54 1.88
C MET A 1 3.80 -1.77 0.45
N LEU A 2 4.24 -0.73 -0.25
CA LEU A 2 4.88 -0.84 -1.56
C LEU A 2 6.39 -0.86 -1.31
N ARG A 3 7.07 -1.96 -1.61
CA ARG A 3 8.52 -1.94 -1.87
C ARG A 3 8.71 -1.81 -3.36
N TYR A 4 9.34 -0.72 -3.79
CA TYR A 4 9.80 -0.58 -5.15
C TYR A 4 11.23 -1.14 -5.21
N HIS A 5 11.49 -2.10 -6.10
CA HIS A 5 12.83 -2.54 -6.45
C HIS A 5 13.09 -2.18 -7.91
N SER A 6 13.92 -1.17 -8.13
CA SER A 6 14.48 -0.82 -9.43
C SER A 6 15.62 -1.78 -9.78
N THR A 7 15.30 -2.97 -10.29
CA THR A 7 16.28 -3.81 -11.01
C THR A 7 15.63 -4.54 -12.20
N PRO A 8 16.36 -4.70 -13.33
CA PRO A 8 15.80 -5.22 -14.58
C PRO A 8 15.45 -6.71 -14.47
N ARG A 9 14.37 -7.12 -15.14
CA ARG A 9 13.92 -8.52 -15.23
C ARG A 9 15.09 -9.44 -15.60
N SER A 10 15.40 -10.40 -14.73
CA SER A 10 16.05 -11.64 -15.10
C SER A 10 15.31 -12.81 -14.45
N SER A 11 15.21 -13.87 -15.23
CA SER A 11 14.42 -15.10 -15.06
C SER A 11 14.37 -15.68 -13.65
N CYS A 12 13.15 -15.97 -13.19
CA CYS A 12 12.89 -16.83 -12.04
C CYS A 12 13.39 -18.26 -12.33
N PRO A 13 14.36 -18.83 -11.59
CA PRO A 13 14.68 -20.25 -11.71
C PRO A 13 13.62 -21.05 -10.95
N ARG A 14 13.00 -22.01 -11.63
CA ARG A 14 12.20 -23.07 -10.99
C ARG A 14 13.11 -23.81 -10.01
N THR A 15 12.64 -24.04 -8.78
CA THR A 15 13.28 -24.96 -7.84
C THR A 15 13.32 -26.37 -8.43
N PRO A 16 14.49 -27.03 -8.54
CA PRO A 16 14.54 -28.49 -8.62
C PRO A 16 14.57 -29.07 -7.20
N GLU A 17 13.94 -30.24 -7.07
CA GLU A 17 13.92 -31.08 -5.87
C GLU A 17 15.32 -31.36 -5.32
N ALA A 18 15.42 -31.43 -3.98
CA ALA A 18 16.65 -31.70 -3.25
C ALA A 18 17.08 -33.17 -3.33
N PRO A 19 18.40 -33.43 -3.22
CA PRO A 19 18.88 -34.61 -2.52
C PRO A 19 19.79 -34.25 -1.34
N ASP A 20 19.66 -35.04 -0.27
CA ASP A 20 20.48 -35.01 0.94
C ASP A 20 21.97 -35.24 0.65
N SER A 21 22.85 -34.44 1.26
CA SER A 21 24.12 -34.92 1.84
C SER A 21 24.87 -33.80 2.57
N HIS A 22 25.46 -34.21 3.69
CA HIS A 22 26.25 -33.43 4.62
C HIS A 22 27.57 -32.94 4.03
N GLU A 23 27.88 -31.64 4.14
CA GLU A 23 29.25 -31.20 4.42
C GLU A 23 29.28 -29.75 4.93
N GLY A 24 30.04 -29.53 6.01
CA GLY A 24 30.06 -28.27 6.76
C GLY A 24 30.85 -27.17 6.07
N ALA A 25 30.19 -26.05 5.81
CA ALA A 25 30.82 -24.76 5.55
C ALA A 25 30.37 -23.76 6.63
N ASN A 26 31.35 -23.26 7.39
CA ASN A 26 31.18 -22.27 8.43
C ASN A 26 30.81 -20.91 7.83
N ILE A 27 29.53 -20.72 7.51
CA ILE A 27 28.96 -19.43 7.12
C ILE A 27 28.69 -18.66 8.41
N ARG A 28 29.51 -17.64 8.68
CA ARG A 28 29.19 -16.62 9.69
C ARG A 28 27.79 -16.08 9.36
N LYS A 29 26.80 -16.46 10.17
CA LYS A 29 25.46 -15.88 10.10
C LYS A 29 25.60 -14.36 10.26
N PRO A 30 25.18 -13.54 9.29
CA PRO A 30 25.11 -12.11 9.54
C PRO A 30 24.17 -11.89 10.73
N SER A 31 24.65 -11.14 11.72
CA SER A 31 23.83 -10.69 12.85
C SER A 31 22.56 -10.03 12.32
N PRO A 32 21.39 -10.22 12.96
CA PRO A 32 20.17 -9.54 12.57
C PRO A 32 20.32 -8.05 12.93
N ALA A 33 20.95 -7.28 12.04
CA ALA A 33 20.80 -5.85 12.05
C ALA A 33 19.31 -5.61 11.79
N LEU A 34 18.62 -5.12 12.83
CA LEU A 34 17.28 -4.56 12.73
C LEU A 34 17.28 -3.62 11.52
N ILE A 35 16.66 -4.04 10.42
CA ILE A 35 16.36 -3.14 9.33
C ILE A 35 15.34 -2.18 9.94
N SER A 36 15.82 -1.02 10.39
CA SER A 36 14.98 0.12 10.75
C SER A 36 14.29 0.54 9.47
N LEU A 37 13.15 -0.09 9.16
CA LEU A 37 12.24 0.44 8.17
C LEU A 37 11.85 1.82 8.68
N ASN A 38 12.18 2.88 7.96
CA ASN A 38 11.62 4.20 8.22
C ASN A 38 10.23 4.19 7.59
N PRO A 39 9.13 3.94 8.34
CA PRO A 39 7.81 3.89 7.75
C PRO A 39 7.43 5.28 7.27
N ILE A 40 6.86 5.33 6.09
CA ILE A 40 6.54 6.55 5.35
C ILE A 40 5.10 6.43 4.91
N ASN A 41 4.31 7.46 5.21
CA ASN A 41 2.85 7.40 5.12
C ASN A 41 2.35 8.48 4.16
N VAL A 42 1.41 8.09 3.31
CA VAL A 42 0.49 9.00 2.64
C VAL A 42 -0.90 8.77 3.16
N GLU A 43 -1.48 9.86 3.64
CA GLU A 43 -2.87 9.92 4.11
C GLU A 43 -3.69 10.56 2.99
N ALA A 44 -4.26 9.72 2.11
CA ALA A 44 -5.04 10.11 0.94
C ALA A 44 -6.56 9.96 1.16
N ASP A 45 -6.99 9.87 2.42
CA ASP A 45 -8.40 9.85 2.80
C ASP A 45 -9.15 11.11 2.30
N GLN A 46 -10.26 10.86 1.59
CA GLN A 46 -11.17 11.89 1.10
C GLN A 46 -11.97 12.52 2.24
N ASN A 47 -12.21 11.77 3.31
CA ASN A 47 -13.03 12.12 4.46
C ASN A 47 -12.23 12.30 5.75
N SER A 48 -10.94 11.92 5.78
CA SER A 48 -9.97 12.34 6.80
C SER A 48 -9.07 13.44 6.23
N PRO A 49 -9.47 14.72 6.35
CA PRO A 49 -8.60 15.84 6.01
C PRO A 49 -7.38 15.87 6.93
N HIS A 50 -6.32 16.55 6.49
CA HIS A 50 -5.31 17.00 7.44
C HIS A 50 -5.98 17.75 8.61
N LEU A 51 -5.48 17.55 9.83
CA LEU A 51 -6.12 18.12 11.01
C LEU A 51 -5.75 19.59 11.17
N VAL A 52 -4.50 19.95 10.89
CA VAL A 52 -4.02 21.32 11.03
C VAL A 52 -3.40 21.84 9.74
N ASN A 53 -2.48 21.08 9.14
CA ASN A 53 -1.79 21.53 7.93
C ASN A 53 -1.66 20.43 6.87
N VAL A 54 -1.73 20.82 5.60
CA VAL A 54 -1.76 19.90 4.45
C VAL A 54 -0.53 19.00 4.33
N GLU A 55 0.60 19.44 4.88
CA GLU A 55 1.86 18.71 4.92
C GLU A 55 1.75 17.39 5.71
N GLU A 56 0.77 17.28 6.62
CA GLU A 56 0.48 16.05 7.37
C GLU A 56 0.17 14.87 6.44
N ARG A 57 -0.34 15.13 5.24
CA ARG A 57 -0.70 14.11 4.25
C ARG A 57 0.50 13.39 3.63
N ILE A 58 1.72 13.94 3.76
CA ILE A 58 2.95 13.35 3.23
C ILE A 58 3.98 13.28 4.35
N ARG A 59 4.35 12.08 4.79
CA ARG A 59 5.29 11.90 5.91
C ARG A 59 6.52 11.11 5.52
N ILE A 60 7.71 11.69 5.71
CA ILE A 60 9.01 11.04 5.51
C ILE A 60 9.62 10.71 6.88
N GLY A 61 10.01 9.46 7.11
CA GLY A 61 10.48 8.99 8.43
C GLY A 61 9.47 9.25 9.55
N GLY A 62 8.17 9.13 9.26
CA GLY A 62 7.07 9.39 10.19
C GLY A 62 6.76 10.88 10.46
N ARG A 63 7.54 11.82 9.90
CA ARG A 63 7.34 13.26 10.11
C ARG A 63 6.72 13.90 8.87
N PRO A 64 5.75 14.83 9.02
CA PRO A 64 5.27 15.64 7.92
C PRO A 64 6.43 16.32 7.18
N VAL A 65 6.33 16.44 5.87
CA VAL A 65 7.26 17.27 5.08
C VAL A 65 7.22 18.71 5.54
N SER A 66 8.30 19.47 5.32
CA SER A 66 8.28 20.91 5.63
C SER A 66 7.40 21.67 4.62
N LYS A 67 6.99 22.89 4.97
CA LYS A 67 6.20 23.76 4.07
C LYS A 67 6.95 24.03 2.77
N GLU A 68 8.25 24.24 2.88
CA GLU A 68 9.16 24.50 1.75
C GLU A 68 9.26 23.26 0.85
N GLN A 69 9.44 22.08 1.44
CA GLN A 69 9.47 20.83 0.69
C GLN A 69 8.12 20.55 0.01
N PHE A 70 7.01 20.78 0.70
CA PHE A 70 5.67 20.64 0.13
C PHE A 70 5.45 21.58 -1.06
N ALA A 71 5.83 22.86 -0.93
CA ALA A 71 5.73 23.83 -2.02
C ALA A 71 6.61 23.45 -3.22
N GLN A 72 7.82 22.94 -2.98
CA GLN A 72 8.69 22.45 -4.05
C GLN A 72 8.07 21.26 -4.79
N LEU A 73 7.57 20.26 -4.05
CA LEU A 73 6.88 19.11 -4.61
C LEU A 73 5.67 19.53 -5.45
N PHE A 74 4.90 20.52 -4.98
CA PHE A 74 3.76 21.05 -5.71
C PHE A 74 4.19 21.61 -7.06
N TRP A 75 5.17 22.51 -7.10
CA TRP A 75 5.60 23.15 -8.35
C TRP A 75 6.18 22.14 -9.33
N ASP A 76 6.98 21.20 -8.86
CA ASP A 76 7.58 20.17 -9.71
C ASP A 76 6.51 19.25 -10.35
N VAL A 77 5.52 18.83 -9.56
CA VAL A 77 4.39 18.03 -10.07
C VAL A 77 3.52 18.86 -10.99
N HIS A 78 3.24 20.11 -10.64
CA HIS A 78 2.41 21.00 -11.44
C HIS A 78 2.99 21.22 -12.84
N GLU A 79 4.30 21.51 -12.94
CA GLU A 79 4.96 21.68 -14.24
C GLU A 79 4.94 20.38 -15.04
N SER A 80 5.16 19.23 -14.40
CA SER A 80 5.08 17.91 -15.06
C SER A 80 3.67 17.62 -15.60
N VAL A 81 2.63 17.87 -14.80
CA VAL A 81 1.24 17.68 -15.19
C VAL A 81 0.88 18.61 -16.35
N LYS A 82 1.28 19.88 -16.29
CA LYS A 82 1.04 20.87 -17.34
C LYS A 82 1.72 20.48 -18.65
N GLN A 83 2.94 19.96 -18.58
CA GLN A 83 3.66 19.48 -19.76
C GLN A 83 2.92 18.33 -20.43
N VAL A 84 2.50 17.32 -19.67
CA VAL A 84 1.75 16.17 -20.22
C VAL A 84 0.38 16.58 -20.74
N ALA A 85 -0.34 17.45 -20.03
CA ALA A 85 -1.65 17.95 -20.46
C ALA A 85 -1.57 18.84 -21.72
N SER A 86 -0.40 19.37 -22.06
CA SER A 86 -0.19 20.12 -23.31
C SER A 86 0.01 19.21 -24.53
N THR A 87 0.43 17.96 -24.31
CA THR A 87 0.68 16.97 -25.36
C THR A 87 -0.44 15.96 -25.52
N GLU A 88 -1.17 15.70 -24.43
CA GLU A 88 -2.25 14.73 -24.33
C GLU A 88 -3.53 15.47 -23.91
N GLU A 89 -4.69 15.16 -24.49
CA GLU A 89 -5.98 15.73 -24.09
C GLU A 89 -6.48 15.17 -22.74
N LEU A 90 -5.66 15.32 -21.70
CA LEU A 90 -5.95 14.82 -20.36
C LEU A 90 -6.63 15.88 -19.50
N LYS A 91 -7.60 15.44 -18.71
CA LYS A 91 -8.19 16.26 -17.67
C LYS A 91 -7.16 16.52 -16.56
N PRO A 92 -7.12 17.72 -15.97
CA PRO A 92 -6.30 17.98 -14.80
C PRO A 92 -6.63 17.01 -13.66
N PRO A 93 -5.63 16.54 -12.91
CA PRO A 93 -5.87 15.66 -11.77
C PRO A 93 -6.64 16.41 -10.66
N SER A 94 -7.48 15.66 -9.95
CA SER A 94 -8.15 16.16 -8.75
C SER A 94 -7.15 16.50 -7.65
N TYR A 95 -7.59 17.23 -6.62
CA TYR A 95 -6.76 17.60 -5.47
C TYR A 95 -6.04 16.39 -4.86
N LEU A 96 -6.75 15.29 -4.59
CA LEU A 96 -6.15 14.10 -4.00
C LEU A 96 -5.20 13.37 -4.95
N GLN A 97 -5.52 13.35 -6.24
CA GLN A 97 -4.59 12.82 -7.24
C GLN A 97 -3.29 13.65 -7.25
N TYR A 98 -3.38 14.96 -7.10
CA TYR A 98 -2.20 15.84 -6.94
C TYR A 98 -1.38 15.48 -5.70
N ILE A 99 -2.02 15.33 -4.53
CA ILE A 99 -1.31 14.93 -3.29
C ILE A 99 -0.62 13.56 -3.46
N ILE A 100 -1.30 12.59 -4.08
CA ILE A 100 -0.71 11.27 -4.33
C ILE A 100 0.51 11.38 -5.26
N LEU A 101 0.44 12.19 -6.32
CA LEU A 101 1.58 12.43 -7.22
C LEU A 101 2.75 13.11 -6.49
N MET A 102 2.48 14.13 -5.68
CA MET A 102 3.49 14.80 -4.86
C MET A 102 4.16 13.83 -3.90
N ALA A 103 3.40 12.94 -3.27
CA ALA A 103 3.97 11.96 -2.38
C ALA A 103 4.80 10.89 -3.11
N CYS A 104 4.31 10.38 -4.24
CA CYS A 104 5.09 9.48 -5.09
C CYS A 104 6.44 10.10 -5.47
N LYS A 105 6.45 11.39 -5.85
CA LYS A 105 7.69 12.11 -6.14
C LYS A 105 8.59 12.18 -4.91
N ALA A 106 8.07 12.63 -3.75
CA ALA A 106 8.83 12.70 -2.51
C ALA A 106 9.46 11.35 -2.15
N PHE A 107 8.70 10.26 -2.29
CA PHE A 107 9.17 8.91 -1.97
C PHE A 107 10.31 8.44 -2.87
N VAL A 108 10.26 8.80 -4.15
CA VAL A 108 11.34 8.49 -5.10
C VAL A 108 12.58 9.32 -4.80
N GLU A 109 12.43 10.61 -4.50
CA GLU A 109 13.55 11.53 -4.21
C GLU A 109 14.27 11.19 -2.91
N GLU A 110 13.49 10.89 -1.86
CA GLU A 110 14.00 10.47 -0.55
C GLU A 110 14.46 9.01 -0.52
N LYS A 111 14.30 8.27 -1.63
CA LYS A 111 14.72 6.87 -1.80
C LYS A 111 14.21 5.96 -0.68
N VAL A 112 12.92 6.04 -0.42
CA VAL A 112 12.28 5.32 0.67
C VAL A 112 12.33 3.81 0.46
N ASP A 113 12.62 3.04 1.52
CA ASP A 113 12.62 1.57 1.45
C ASP A 113 11.21 1.00 1.27
N ALA A 114 10.21 1.70 1.82
CA ALA A 114 8.83 1.29 1.81
C ALA A 114 7.87 2.47 1.96
N ALA A 115 6.76 2.42 1.24
CA ALA A 115 5.65 3.35 1.40
C ALA A 115 4.39 2.64 1.93
N VAL A 116 3.72 3.29 2.87
CA VAL A 116 2.37 2.99 3.30
C VAL A 116 1.46 4.03 2.66
N VAL A 117 0.49 3.55 1.90
CA VAL A 117 -0.49 4.40 1.22
C VAL A 117 -1.84 4.03 1.80
N GLU A 118 -2.46 4.99 2.47
CA GLU A 118 -3.82 4.87 2.96
C GLU A 118 -4.80 5.02 1.79
N VAL A 119 -5.78 4.14 1.76
CA VAL A 119 -6.84 4.16 0.75
C VAL A 119 -7.80 5.30 1.08
N GLY A 120 -8.14 6.09 0.07
CA GLY A 120 -8.97 7.26 0.26
C GLY A 120 -10.41 6.95 0.66
N LEU A 121 -11.16 6.36 -0.28
CA LEU A 121 -12.53 5.93 -0.08
C LEU A 121 -12.77 4.55 -0.70
N GLY A 122 -13.26 3.61 0.11
CA GLY A 122 -13.53 2.25 -0.33
C GLY A 122 -12.26 1.47 -0.63
N GLY A 123 -11.87 1.41 -1.90
CA GLY A 123 -10.71 0.62 -2.35
C GLY A 123 -10.69 0.36 -3.85
N ARG A 124 -11.69 -0.37 -4.37
CA ARG A 124 -11.73 -0.79 -5.79
C ARG A 124 -11.52 0.36 -6.79
N TYR A 125 -12.17 1.49 -6.55
CA TYR A 125 -12.15 2.67 -7.41
C TYR A 125 -11.43 3.86 -6.78
N ASP A 126 -10.69 3.62 -5.70
CA ASP A 126 -9.95 4.68 -5.03
C ASP A 126 -8.78 5.15 -5.90
N HIS A 127 -8.45 6.45 -5.81
CA HIS A 127 -7.36 7.03 -6.59
C HIS A 127 -6.00 6.43 -6.26
N THR A 128 -5.83 5.80 -5.10
CA THR A 128 -4.58 5.09 -4.73
C THR A 128 -4.49 3.69 -5.35
N ASN A 129 -5.58 3.11 -5.86
CA ASN A 129 -5.60 1.72 -6.30
C ASN A 129 -4.93 1.46 -7.66
N PHE A 130 -4.18 2.43 -8.20
CA PHE A 130 -3.36 2.25 -9.41
C PHE A 130 -2.06 1.46 -9.16
N PHE A 131 -1.64 1.30 -7.89
CA PHE A 131 -0.49 0.46 -7.57
C PHE A 131 -0.78 -1.00 -7.91
N SER A 132 -0.06 -1.54 -8.89
CA SER A 132 -0.29 -2.88 -9.44
C SER A 132 0.35 -3.99 -8.61
N ASN A 133 1.52 -3.72 -8.02
CA ASN A 133 2.34 -4.72 -7.31
C ASN A 133 2.72 -4.25 -5.88
N PRO A 134 1.76 -4.00 -4.97
CA PRO A 134 2.08 -3.81 -3.57
C PRO A 134 2.67 -5.09 -2.96
N CYS A 135 3.50 -4.95 -1.92
CA CYS A 135 4.04 -6.11 -1.20
C CYS A 135 3.03 -6.73 -0.24
N VAL A 136 2.07 -5.93 0.23
CA VAL A 136 0.96 -6.37 1.07
C VAL A 136 -0.17 -5.35 0.98
N THR A 137 -1.41 -5.85 0.98
CA THR A 137 -2.63 -5.05 1.09
C THR A 137 -3.34 -5.36 2.39
N VAL A 138 -3.90 -4.35 3.05
CA VAL A 138 -4.48 -4.50 4.39
C VAL A 138 -5.87 -3.87 4.41
N VAL A 139 -6.86 -4.59 4.94
CA VAL A 139 -8.16 -4.00 5.31
C VAL A 139 -8.35 -4.16 6.82
N THR A 140 -8.48 -3.04 7.51
CA THR A 140 -8.73 -3.00 8.96
C THR A 140 -10.19 -3.32 9.28
N SER A 141 -10.59 -3.16 10.55
CA SER A 141 -11.99 -3.28 10.99
C SER A 141 -12.94 -2.49 10.09
N LEU A 142 -14.07 -3.07 9.70
CA LEU A 142 -15.11 -2.40 8.94
C LEU A 142 -16.15 -1.79 9.88
N SER A 143 -16.70 -0.66 9.46
CA SER A 143 -17.90 -0.06 10.01
C SER A 143 -18.83 0.33 8.86
N LEU A 144 -20.11 0.58 9.17
CA LEU A 144 -21.00 1.24 8.22
C LEU A 144 -20.53 2.69 8.09
N GLU A 145 -19.93 2.99 6.94
CA GLU A 145 -19.39 4.29 6.60
C GLU A 145 -19.67 4.56 5.12
N HIS A 146 -19.92 5.84 4.79
CA HIS A 146 -20.14 6.29 3.42
C HIS A 146 -21.15 5.44 2.66
N THR A 147 -22.29 5.12 3.29
CA THR A 147 -23.26 4.16 2.76
C THR A 147 -23.87 4.59 1.43
N GLU A 148 -23.87 5.90 1.17
CA GLU A 148 -24.25 6.52 -0.09
C GLU A 148 -23.30 6.17 -1.27
N VAL A 149 -22.05 5.78 -0.98
CA VAL A 149 -21.03 5.42 -2.00
C VAL A 149 -20.67 3.94 -1.94
N LEU A 150 -20.50 3.38 -0.74
CA LEU A 150 -19.92 2.05 -0.54
C LEU A 150 -20.97 0.94 -0.44
N GLY A 151 -22.22 1.29 -0.12
CA GLY A 151 -23.33 0.35 0.09
C GLY A 151 -23.92 0.46 1.48
N ASN A 152 -25.11 -0.12 1.65
CA ASN A 152 -25.88 -0.06 2.88
C ASN A 152 -25.58 -1.22 3.84
N THR A 153 -24.77 -2.20 3.42
CA THR A 153 -24.36 -3.32 4.28
C THR A 153 -22.85 -3.45 4.42
N ILE A 154 -22.42 -4.10 5.50
CA ILE A 154 -21.01 -4.38 5.77
C ILE A 154 -20.38 -5.25 4.66
N GLU A 155 -21.16 -6.16 4.06
CA GLU A 155 -20.75 -7.02 2.95
C GLU A 155 -20.49 -6.23 1.67
N GLU A 156 -21.34 -5.24 1.36
CA GLU A 156 -21.13 -4.35 0.22
C GLU A 156 -19.85 -3.54 0.39
N ILE A 157 -19.66 -2.96 1.58
CA ILE A 157 -18.45 -2.22 1.94
C ILE A 157 -17.22 -3.13 1.84
N ALA A 158 -17.28 -4.34 2.40
CA ALA A 158 -16.21 -5.34 2.30
C ALA A 158 -15.83 -5.61 0.85
N GLY A 159 -16.80 -5.78 -0.05
CA GLY A 159 -16.55 -6.01 -1.48
C GLY A 159 -15.88 -4.83 -2.20
N LYS A 160 -16.21 -3.59 -1.79
CA LYS A 160 -15.51 -2.38 -2.29
C LYS A 160 -14.07 -2.31 -1.77
N LYS A 161 -13.86 -2.53 -0.47
CA LYS A 161 -12.52 -2.48 0.15
C LYS A 161 -11.62 -3.60 -0.33
N ALA A 162 -12.15 -4.81 -0.51
CA ALA A 162 -11.43 -5.96 -1.09
C ALA A 162 -10.89 -5.69 -2.50
N GLY A 163 -11.39 -4.66 -3.18
CA GLY A 163 -10.88 -4.25 -4.49
C GLY A 163 -9.42 -3.77 -4.50
N ILE A 164 -8.80 -3.59 -3.33
CA ILE A 164 -7.35 -3.34 -3.25
C ILE A 164 -6.52 -4.63 -3.36
N PHE A 165 -7.12 -5.81 -3.18
CA PHE A 165 -6.39 -7.08 -3.28
C PHE A 165 -5.79 -7.24 -4.67
N LYS A 166 -4.55 -7.73 -4.74
CA LYS A 166 -3.82 -7.95 -5.99
C LYS A 166 -3.36 -9.39 -6.11
N HIS A 167 -3.38 -9.93 -7.33
CA HIS A 167 -2.85 -11.26 -7.61
C HIS A 167 -1.37 -11.34 -7.20
N GLY A 168 -0.95 -12.45 -6.58
CA GLY A 168 0.43 -12.65 -6.13
C GLY A 168 0.87 -11.81 -4.92
N CYS A 169 0.04 -10.88 -4.44
CA CYS A 169 0.28 -10.08 -3.24
C CYS A 169 -0.45 -10.71 -2.03
N PRO A 170 0.15 -10.85 -0.85
CA PRO A 170 -0.60 -11.23 0.34
C PRO A 170 -1.62 -10.14 0.74
N ALA A 171 -2.84 -10.56 1.06
CA ALA A 171 -3.83 -9.70 1.69
C ALA A 171 -3.94 -10.02 3.17
N ILE A 172 -4.13 -8.98 3.98
CA ILE A 172 -4.33 -9.07 5.42
C ILE A 172 -5.64 -8.41 5.75
N VAL A 173 -6.47 -9.07 6.56
CA VAL A 173 -7.68 -8.46 7.11
C VAL A 173 -7.78 -8.70 8.61
N SER A 174 -8.38 -7.75 9.33
CA SER A 174 -8.75 -7.95 10.73
C SER A 174 -9.71 -9.14 10.86
N ASP A 175 -9.53 -9.99 11.87
CA ASP A 175 -10.50 -11.05 12.21
C ASP A 175 -11.70 -10.53 13.04
N ASP A 176 -11.56 -9.35 13.66
CA ASP A 176 -12.60 -8.61 14.38
C ASP A 176 -13.60 -7.99 13.37
N GLN A 177 -14.38 -8.85 12.71
CA GLN A 177 -15.33 -8.54 11.62
C GLN A 177 -16.54 -9.47 11.69
N THR A 178 -17.62 -9.13 10.98
CA THR A 178 -18.75 -10.06 10.81
C THR A 178 -18.38 -11.23 9.90
N ASP A 179 -19.01 -12.38 10.11
CA ASP A 179 -18.85 -13.55 9.21
C ASP A 179 -19.19 -13.19 7.76
N GLY A 180 -20.19 -12.31 7.55
CA GLY A 180 -20.55 -11.79 6.24
C GLY A 180 -19.38 -11.09 5.54
N ALA A 181 -18.70 -10.15 6.23
CA ALA A 181 -17.52 -9.48 5.70
C ALA A 181 -16.38 -10.46 5.39
N ILE A 182 -16.10 -11.38 6.32
CA ILE A 182 -15.03 -12.37 6.17
C ILE A 182 -15.28 -13.24 4.93
N ASN A 183 -16.52 -13.70 4.74
CA ASN A 183 -16.91 -14.49 3.57
C ASN A 183 -16.74 -13.70 2.26
N VAL A 184 -17.05 -12.41 2.25
CA VAL A 184 -16.80 -11.55 1.09
C VAL A 184 -15.30 -11.43 0.81
N PHE A 185 -14.47 -11.20 1.83
CA PHE A 185 -13.02 -11.12 1.65
C PHE A 185 -12.42 -12.42 1.10
N LEU A 186 -12.84 -13.57 1.64
CA LEU A 186 -12.41 -14.89 1.15
C LEU A 186 -12.82 -15.11 -0.31
N SER A 187 -14.05 -14.74 -0.67
CA SER A 187 -14.57 -14.83 -2.04
C SER A 187 -13.77 -13.96 -3.00
N GLU A 188 -13.55 -12.67 -2.67
CA GLU A 188 -12.78 -11.75 -3.50
C GLU A 188 -11.32 -12.17 -3.64
N ALA A 189 -10.69 -12.65 -2.57
CA ALA A 189 -9.32 -13.18 -2.62
C ALA A 189 -9.23 -14.41 -3.54
N SER A 190 -10.20 -15.32 -3.44
CA SER A 190 -10.25 -16.54 -4.26
C SER A 190 -10.37 -16.25 -5.75
N LYS A 191 -11.19 -15.25 -6.14
CA LYS A 191 -11.38 -14.84 -7.55
C LYS A 191 -10.07 -14.48 -8.26
N ILE A 192 -9.08 -13.99 -7.51
CA ILE A 192 -7.79 -13.54 -8.04
C ILE A 192 -6.62 -14.39 -7.55
N GLY A 193 -6.86 -15.53 -6.90
CA GLY A 193 -5.81 -16.39 -6.35
C GLY A 193 -4.90 -15.68 -5.33
N ASN A 194 -5.46 -14.76 -4.53
CA ASN A 194 -4.74 -14.02 -3.49
C ASN A 194 -4.61 -14.85 -2.21
N ARG A 195 -3.47 -14.72 -1.52
CA ARG A 195 -3.25 -15.34 -0.20
C ARG A 195 -3.76 -14.41 0.90
N LEU A 196 -5.00 -14.61 1.31
CA LEU A 196 -5.63 -13.88 2.41
C LEU A 196 -5.22 -14.46 3.76
N LYS A 197 -4.80 -13.60 4.69
CA LYS A 197 -4.55 -13.93 6.09
C LYS A 197 -5.45 -13.08 7.00
N LEU A 198 -6.15 -13.75 7.91
CA LEU A 198 -6.85 -13.09 9.01
C LEU A 198 -5.83 -12.80 10.13
N LEU A 199 -5.85 -11.58 10.68
CA LEU A 199 -5.01 -11.20 11.81
C LEU A 199 -5.85 -10.90 13.03
N SER A 200 -5.49 -11.57 14.13
CA SER A 200 -6.13 -11.40 15.43
C SER A 200 -5.66 -10.16 16.17
N LYS A 201 -6.59 -9.57 16.92
CA LYS A 201 -6.29 -8.48 17.86
C LYS A 201 -5.17 -8.92 18.82
N GLY A 202 -4.06 -8.18 18.84
CA GLY A 202 -2.88 -8.49 19.66
C GLY A 202 -1.80 -9.35 18.98
N TYR A 203 -1.92 -9.64 17.69
CA TYR A 203 -0.84 -10.30 16.94
C TYR A 203 0.42 -9.44 16.90
N MET A 204 1.46 -9.84 17.62
CA MET A 204 2.78 -9.20 17.52
C MET A 204 3.54 -9.78 16.32
N PHE A 205 4.11 -8.91 15.48
CA PHE A 205 5.02 -9.35 14.42
C PHE A 205 6.26 -9.99 15.04
N GLY A 206 6.33 -11.32 15.02
CA GLY A 206 7.56 -12.05 15.25
C GLY A 206 8.52 -11.88 14.06
N PRO A 207 9.85 -12.06 14.27
CA PRO A 207 10.87 -11.83 13.24
C PRO A 207 10.78 -12.73 11.99
N SER A 208 9.85 -13.69 11.94
CA SER A 208 9.71 -14.69 10.86
C SER A 208 8.45 -14.52 10.00
N GLY A 209 7.83 -13.34 9.97
CA GLY A 209 6.65 -13.09 9.13
C GLY A 209 7.01 -13.02 7.64
N PHE A 210 6.47 -13.96 6.86
CA PHE A 210 6.68 -14.23 5.43
C PHE A 210 7.89 -15.13 5.13
N ALA A 211 7.70 -16.43 5.38
CA ALA A 211 8.39 -17.51 4.67
C ALA A 211 7.43 -18.11 3.65
#